data_AF-A0A3R9M438-F1
#
_entry.id   AF-A0A3R9M438-F1
#
_cell.length_a   1.000
_cell.length_b   1.000
_cell.length_c   1.000
_cell.angle_alpha   90.00
_cell.angle_beta   90.00
_cell.angle_gamma   90.00
#
_symmetry.space_group_name_H-M   'P 1'
#
loop_
_entity.id
_entity.type
_entity.pdbx_description
1 polymer ?
#
loop_
_entity_poly.entity_id
_entity_poly.type
_entity_poly.pdbx_seq_one_letter_code
_entity_poly.pdbx_strand_id
1 'polypeptide(L)'
;MSSSSDSFLQKPTEELQYLVQHPELYHAALVAEAGRELRRRGATIAKPAPDRELVAAPTPLYDAYAESAPSPLTRWWPAGLIAAAVGGLAWWGLRDSAAPSKATPAAATQPIVLEAVKTNRMPDFEAETAQQVAATRRQLPAQDRADTTATGRYARTTRRYWLAENAAAYLTAQAQGDSASSLFPTQVDLALERISWFMKARAYDQHLHPVMEARLNEMEQGMLLRRSSLQTLKTQYSVGAEVTESKEAFVQAAEAEDIGREVQGLPSRKQPIAGSLASLNGTAKTAPSEEYKVVSSLPAPHRNQNPLYVLDGSLLPSDAMTGEAPHAVRSIPPDSIARIVVLKKQRAIEAFGPRAHDGAVIVFTKAAVRSSGRNQM
;
A
#
# COMPACT_ATOMS: atom_id res chain seq x y z
N MET A 1 -15.06 -11.57 34.73
CA MET A 1 -14.86 -10.34 33.95
C MET A 1 -15.92 -10.32 32.87
N SER A 2 -16.94 -9.48 33.04
CA SER A 2 -18.10 -9.38 32.14
C SER A 2 -17.65 -8.78 30.81
N SER A 3 -17.87 -9.51 29.71
CA SER A 3 -17.48 -9.10 28.36
C SER A 3 -18.29 -7.89 27.89
N SER A 4 -17.60 -6.77 27.67
CA SER A 4 -18.13 -5.46 27.28
C SER A 4 -18.71 -5.37 25.86
N SER A 5 -18.67 -6.45 25.09
CA SER A 5 -19.11 -6.51 23.68
C SER A 5 -20.64 -6.44 23.51
N ASP A 6 -21.40 -6.89 24.51
CA ASP A 6 -22.88 -7.01 24.40
C ASP A 6 -23.61 -5.66 24.60
N SER A 7 -22.93 -4.70 25.21
CA SER A 7 -23.44 -3.34 25.46
C SER A 7 -23.89 -2.63 24.17
N PHE A 8 -23.20 -2.85 23.04
CA PHE A 8 -23.46 -2.09 21.80
C PHE A 8 -24.73 -2.52 21.08
N LEU A 9 -25.16 -3.77 21.23
CA LEU A 9 -26.40 -4.25 20.61
C LEU A 9 -27.63 -3.53 21.18
N GLN A 10 -27.57 -3.17 22.46
CA GLN A 10 -28.66 -2.48 23.15
C GLN A 10 -28.62 -0.96 22.97
N LYS A 11 -27.50 -0.39 22.50
CA LYS A 11 -27.38 1.06 22.31
C LYS A 11 -28.16 1.50 21.07
N PRO A 12 -28.89 2.63 21.16
CA PRO A 12 -29.57 3.20 20.00
C PRO A 12 -28.55 3.72 18.97
N THR A 13 -28.96 3.80 17.72
CA THR A 13 -28.08 4.19 16.60
C THR A 13 -27.47 5.57 16.82
N GLU A 14 -28.19 6.50 17.44
CA GLU A 14 -27.69 7.85 17.77
C GLU A 14 -26.55 7.80 18.79
N GLU A 15 -26.64 6.94 19.80
CA GLU A 15 -25.58 6.80 20.80
C GLU A 15 -24.33 6.18 20.18
N LEU A 16 -24.50 5.16 19.33
CA LEU A 16 -23.39 4.58 18.58
C LEU A 16 -22.74 5.61 17.65
N GLN A 17 -23.52 6.46 16.98
CA GLN A 17 -23.00 7.56 16.16
C GLN A 17 -22.22 8.57 17.00
N TYR A 18 -22.71 8.92 18.19
CA TYR A 18 -22.02 9.82 19.11
C TYR A 18 -20.65 9.28 19.52
N LEU A 19 -20.57 7.98 19.85
CA LEU A 19 -19.30 7.32 20.18
C LEU A 19 -18.27 7.43 19.04
N VAL A 20 -18.73 7.32 17.79
CA VAL A 20 -17.87 7.40 16.60
C VAL A 20 -17.51 8.84 16.24
N GLN A 21 -18.38 9.80 16.50
CA GLN A 21 -18.14 11.23 16.24
C GLN A 21 -17.23 11.90 17.27
N HIS A 22 -17.12 11.33 18.47
CA HIS A 22 -16.30 11.85 19.56
C HIS A 22 -15.23 10.85 20.02
N PRO A 23 -14.35 10.37 19.12
CA PRO A 23 -13.38 9.34 19.45
C PRO A 23 -12.40 9.76 20.57
N GLU A 24 -12.18 11.06 20.76
CA GLU A 24 -11.35 11.65 21.81
C GLU A 24 -11.88 11.43 23.23
N LEU A 25 -13.19 11.19 23.39
CA LEU A 25 -13.83 11.01 24.70
C LEU A 25 -13.85 9.54 25.16
N TYR A 26 -13.49 8.61 24.27
CA TYR A 26 -13.73 7.19 24.47
C TYR A 26 -12.49 6.35 24.18
N HIS A 27 -12.46 5.13 24.72
CA HIS A 27 -11.38 4.20 24.42
C HIS A 27 -11.47 3.74 22.96
N ALA A 28 -10.35 3.70 22.23
CA ALA A 28 -10.32 3.39 20.79
C ALA A 28 -11.05 2.07 20.43
N ALA A 29 -10.94 1.04 21.28
CA ALA A 29 -11.66 -0.22 21.10
C ALA A 29 -13.19 -0.06 21.13
N LEU A 30 -13.71 0.85 21.97
CA LEU A 30 -15.14 1.13 22.11
C LEU A 30 -15.69 1.86 20.87
N VAL A 31 -14.93 2.85 20.40
CA VAL A 31 -15.21 3.59 19.16
C VAL A 31 -15.24 2.64 17.95
N ALA A 32 -14.23 1.77 17.84
CA ALA A 32 -14.15 0.80 16.74
C ALA A 32 -15.31 -0.20 16.74
N GLU A 33 -15.74 -0.69 17.92
CA GLU A 33 -16.89 -1.59 18.02
C GLU A 33 -18.21 -0.88 17.69
N ALA A 34 -18.40 0.36 18.16
CA ALA A 34 -19.55 1.18 17.79
C ALA A 34 -19.62 1.40 16.27
N GLY A 35 -18.49 1.69 15.63
CA GLY A 35 -18.40 1.82 14.17
C GLY A 35 -18.74 0.53 13.42
N ARG A 36 -18.28 -0.64 13.91
CA ARG A 36 -18.67 -1.95 13.35
C ARG A 36 -20.17 -2.20 13.46
N GLU A 37 -20.76 -1.88 14.60
CA GLU A 37 -22.19 -2.06 14.84
C GLU A 37 -23.05 -1.13 13.97
N LEU A 38 -22.66 0.14 13.81
CA LEU A 38 -23.33 1.05 12.86
C LEU A 38 -23.33 0.52 11.43
N ARG A 39 -22.20 -0.04 10.97
CA ARG A 39 -22.12 -0.69 9.65
C ARG A 39 -23.02 -1.91 9.54
N ARG A 40 -23.06 -2.77 10.57
CA ARG A 40 -24.01 -3.91 10.62
C ARG A 40 -25.46 -3.46 10.49
N ARG A 41 -25.79 -2.28 11.02
CA ARG A 41 -27.11 -1.66 10.93
C ARG A 41 -27.38 -0.93 9.61
N GLY A 42 -26.40 -0.87 8.70
CA GLY A 42 -26.51 -0.08 7.47
C GLY A 42 -26.56 1.44 7.71
N ALA A 43 -26.19 1.90 8.91
CA ALA A 43 -26.15 3.32 9.22
C ALA A 43 -24.92 3.94 8.55
N THR A 44 -25.14 4.98 7.74
CA THR A 44 -24.04 5.73 7.13
C THR A 44 -23.26 6.45 8.22
N ILE A 45 -22.00 6.07 8.41
CA ILE A 45 -21.06 6.83 9.24
C ILE A 45 -20.73 8.09 8.45
N ALA A 46 -21.19 9.25 8.92
CA ALA A 46 -20.76 10.52 8.35
C ALA A 46 -19.24 10.56 8.40
N LYS A 47 -18.61 10.59 7.22
CA LYS A 47 -17.15 10.73 7.11
C LYS A 47 -16.77 11.92 8.01
N PRO A 48 -15.88 11.74 9.01
CA PRO A 48 -15.49 12.83 9.88
C PRO A 48 -15.10 14.00 8.98
N ALA A 49 -15.69 15.17 9.24
CA ALA A 49 -15.34 16.37 8.51
C ALA A 49 -13.81 16.49 8.61
N PRO A 50 -13.08 16.62 7.49
CA PRO A 50 -11.63 16.71 7.53
C PRO A 50 -11.28 17.76 8.58
N ASP A 51 -10.51 17.36 9.58
CA ASP A 51 -10.36 18.11 10.82
C ASP A 51 -10.15 19.59 10.51
N ARG A 52 -10.92 20.41 11.23
CA ARG A 52 -10.69 21.84 11.32
C ARG A 52 -9.27 21.99 11.82
N GLU A 53 -8.37 22.30 10.88
CA GLU A 53 -6.93 22.48 11.00
C GLU A 53 -6.53 22.78 12.46
N LEU A 54 -6.12 21.75 13.19
CA LEU A 54 -5.50 21.90 14.50
C LEU A 54 -4.31 22.82 14.25
N VAL A 55 -4.39 24.05 14.76
CA VAL A 55 -3.34 25.07 14.67
C VAL A 55 -2.03 24.42 15.08
N ALA A 56 -1.23 24.06 14.08
CA ALA A 56 0.06 23.44 14.30
C ALA A 56 0.90 24.43 15.10
N ALA A 57 1.57 23.93 16.15
CA ALA A 57 2.66 24.66 16.78
C ALA A 57 3.63 25.11 15.66
N PRO A 58 4.18 26.34 15.73
CA PRO A 58 4.93 26.93 14.63
C PRO A 58 6.12 26.05 14.25
N THR A 59 6.00 25.36 13.13
CA THR A 59 7.12 24.69 12.46
C THR A 59 8.08 25.75 11.89
N PRO A 60 9.39 25.51 11.94
CA PRO A 60 10.38 26.44 11.41
C PRO A 60 10.17 26.63 9.90
N LEU A 61 10.21 27.91 9.53
CA LEU A 61 10.04 28.48 8.20
C LEU A 61 11.00 27.80 7.19
N TYR A 62 10.45 27.03 6.26
CA TYR A 62 11.08 26.75 4.98
C TYR A 62 10.26 27.47 3.91
N ASP A 63 10.93 28.35 3.16
CA ASP A 63 10.36 29.15 2.09
C ASP A 63 9.65 28.26 1.05
N ALA A 64 8.33 28.41 0.99
CA ALA A 64 7.47 27.77 0.03
C ALA A 64 7.39 28.60 -1.25
N TYR A 65 7.51 27.90 -2.38
CA TYR A 65 7.28 28.40 -3.72
C TYR A 65 5.88 29.04 -3.83
N ALA A 66 5.81 30.22 -4.44
CA ALA A 66 4.58 30.96 -4.67
C ALA A 66 3.62 30.18 -5.58
N GLU A 67 2.52 29.70 -5.03
CA GLU A 67 1.35 29.28 -5.80
C GLU A 67 0.60 30.51 -6.32
N SER A 68 0.28 30.49 -7.62
CA SER A 68 -0.46 31.52 -8.31
C SER A 68 -1.93 31.58 -7.85
N ALA A 69 -2.37 32.76 -7.44
CA ALA A 69 -3.74 33.03 -6.98
C ALA A 69 -4.80 32.77 -8.08
N PRO A 70 -5.93 32.11 -7.77
CA PRO A 70 -6.99 31.87 -8.72
C PRO A 70 -7.79 33.14 -9.06
N SER A 71 -8.23 33.24 -10.32
CA SER A 71 -8.95 34.39 -10.87
C SER A 71 -10.33 34.60 -10.20
N PRO A 72 -10.80 35.86 -10.06
CA PRO A 72 -12.00 36.21 -9.29
C PRO A 72 -13.35 35.78 -9.89
N LEU A 73 -13.39 35.19 -11.09
CA LEU A 73 -14.65 34.85 -11.78
C LEU A 73 -15.23 33.48 -11.40
N THR A 74 -14.46 32.60 -10.76
CA THR A 74 -14.89 31.24 -10.41
C THR A 74 -15.61 31.13 -9.05
N ARG A 75 -15.80 32.26 -8.34
CA ARG A 75 -16.23 32.28 -6.92
C ARG A 75 -17.74 32.25 -6.70
N TRP A 76 -18.57 32.42 -7.73
CA TRP A 76 -20.02 32.66 -7.58
C TRP A 76 -20.96 31.59 -8.15
N TRP A 77 -20.44 30.56 -8.83
CA TRP A 77 -21.27 29.45 -9.35
C TRP A 77 -21.94 28.56 -8.29
N PRO A 78 -21.32 28.20 -7.14
CA PRO A 78 -21.93 27.20 -6.26
C PRO A 78 -23.10 27.72 -5.41
N ALA A 79 -23.30 29.04 -5.30
CA ALA A 79 -24.42 29.60 -4.53
C ALA A 79 -25.78 29.45 -5.23
N GLY A 80 -25.81 29.33 -6.56
CA GLY A 80 -27.05 29.21 -7.33
C GLY A 80 -27.72 27.84 -7.28
N LEU A 81 -26.93 26.76 -7.12
CA LEU A 81 -27.46 25.39 -7.17
C LEU A 81 -28.01 24.88 -5.83
N ILE A 82 -27.56 25.43 -4.70
CA ILE A 82 -28.02 25.02 -3.37
C ILE A 82 -29.45 25.52 -3.09
N ALA A 83 -29.83 26.69 -3.63
CA ALA A 83 -31.18 27.23 -3.45
C ALA A 83 -32.27 26.42 -4.19
N ALA A 84 -31.96 25.79 -5.32
CA ALA A 84 -32.91 24.97 -6.09
C ALA A 84 -33.14 23.58 -5.47
N ALA A 85 -32.14 23.01 -4.78
CA ALA A 85 -32.27 21.69 -4.15
C ALA A 85 -33.09 21.72 -2.84
N VAL A 86 -33.03 22.82 -2.08
CA VAL A 86 -33.78 22.94 -0.81
C VAL A 86 -35.28 23.18 -1.06
N GLY A 87 -35.66 23.82 -2.17
CA GLY A 87 -37.06 24.02 -2.54
C GLY A 87 -37.78 22.73 -3.00
N GLY A 88 -37.07 21.79 -3.63
CA GLY A 88 -37.65 20.55 -4.16
C GLY A 88 -37.96 19.49 -3.11
N LEU A 89 -37.14 19.40 -2.05
CA LEU A 89 -37.30 18.38 -1.00
C LEU A 89 -38.39 18.70 0.03
N ALA A 90 -38.71 19.99 0.22
CA ALA A 90 -39.76 20.42 1.13
C ALA A 90 -41.19 20.05 0.65
N TRP A 91 -41.40 19.85 -0.66
CA TRP A 91 -42.74 19.51 -1.19
C TRP A 91 -43.04 18.01 -1.12
N TRP A 92 -42.03 17.13 -1.08
CA TRP A 92 -42.26 15.68 -1.04
C TRP A 92 -42.49 15.12 0.38
N GLY A 93 -41.98 15.80 1.42
CA GLY A 93 -42.12 15.34 2.82
C GLY A 93 -43.49 15.56 3.48
N LEU A 94 -44.43 16.22 2.81
CA LEU A 94 -45.73 16.62 3.38
C LEU A 94 -46.94 15.83 2.83
N ARG A 95 -46.75 14.79 2.02
CA ARG A 95 -47.86 14.08 1.36
C ARG A 95 -48.32 12.74 1.94
N ASP A 96 -47.56 12.09 2.82
CA ASP A 96 -47.95 10.78 3.34
C ASP A 96 -48.22 10.80 4.86
N SER A 97 -49.43 11.22 5.21
CA SER A 97 -49.99 11.03 6.55
C SER A 97 -50.62 9.64 6.68
N ALA A 98 -49.95 8.80 7.47
CA ALA A 98 -50.48 7.80 8.40
C ALA A 98 -51.58 6.81 7.97
N ALA A 99 -51.22 5.52 7.97
CA ALA A 99 -52.11 4.46 8.45
C ALA A 99 -51.51 3.87 9.75
N PRO A 100 -52.33 3.65 10.81
CA PRO A 100 -51.85 3.08 12.07
C PRO A 100 -51.51 1.60 11.90
N SER A 101 -50.22 1.27 12.01
CA SER A 101 -49.76 -0.12 12.07
C SER A 101 -50.21 -0.75 13.39
N LYS A 102 -50.96 -1.86 13.29
CA LYS A 102 -51.38 -2.66 14.45
C LYS A 102 -50.14 -3.15 15.20
N ALA A 103 -50.11 -2.85 16.50
CA ALA A 103 -49.06 -3.30 17.41
C ALA A 103 -48.94 -4.83 17.39
N THR A 104 -47.86 -5.33 16.81
CA THR A 104 -47.45 -6.73 16.92
C THR A 104 -47.04 -6.99 18.37
N PRO A 105 -47.57 -8.04 19.03
CA PRO A 105 -47.22 -8.36 20.41
C PRO A 105 -45.71 -8.61 20.53
N ALA A 106 -45.12 -7.98 21.56
CA ALA A 106 -43.69 -8.04 21.86
C ALA A 106 -43.21 -9.49 21.90
N ALA A 107 -42.39 -9.86 20.90
CA ALA A 107 -41.73 -11.15 20.86
C ALA A 107 -40.83 -11.28 22.09
N ALA A 108 -41.01 -12.37 22.84
CA ALA A 108 -40.23 -12.66 24.04
C ALA A 108 -38.73 -12.58 23.71
N THR A 109 -38.03 -11.71 24.44
CA THR A 109 -36.59 -11.48 24.37
C THR A 109 -35.89 -12.82 24.53
N GLN A 110 -35.37 -13.37 23.44
CA GLN A 110 -34.57 -14.59 23.55
C GLN A 110 -33.32 -14.28 24.38
N PRO A 111 -32.91 -15.19 25.28
CA PRO A 111 -31.73 -14.99 26.11
C PRO A 111 -30.51 -14.82 25.22
N ILE A 112 -29.74 -13.75 25.45
CA ILE A 112 -28.55 -13.43 24.69
C ILE A 112 -27.54 -14.56 24.87
N VAL A 113 -27.25 -15.27 23.77
CA VAL A 113 -26.25 -16.33 23.76
C VAL A 113 -24.89 -15.68 23.56
N LEU A 114 -24.01 -15.82 24.57
CA LEU A 114 -22.64 -15.35 24.49
C LEU A 114 -21.89 -16.16 23.42
N GLU A 115 -21.58 -15.53 22.28
CA GLU A 115 -20.71 -16.13 21.28
C GLU A 115 -19.24 -15.95 21.68
N ALA A 116 -18.52 -17.07 21.78
CA ALA A 116 -17.08 -17.03 22.05
C ALA A 116 -16.35 -16.36 20.88
N VAL A 117 -15.80 -15.16 21.11
CA VAL A 117 -14.97 -14.45 20.13
C VAL A 117 -13.73 -15.30 19.84
N LYS A 118 -13.62 -15.82 18.60
CA LYS A 118 -12.45 -16.58 18.17
C LYS A 118 -11.21 -15.70 18.19
N THR A 119 -10.27 -16.01 19.09
CA THR A 119 -8.98 -15.33 19.16
C THR A 119 -7.97 -16.09 18.29
N ASN A 120 -7.77 -15.60 17.06
CA ASN A 120 -6.71 -16.13 16.20
C ASN A 120 -5.36 -15.56 16.66
N ARG A 121 -4.60 -16.33 17.43
CA ARG A 121 -3.23 -15.97 17.82
C ARG A 121 -2.30 -16.05 16.60
N MET A 122 -1.38 -15.08 16.49
CA MET A 122 -0.35 -15.08 15.45
C MET A 122 0.54 -16.35 15.55
N PRO A 123 0.78 -17.07 14.44
CA PRO A 123 1.67 -18.23 14.41
C PRO A 123 3.12 -17.92 14.77
N ASP A 124 3.92 -18.95 15.10
CA ASP A 124 5.33 -18.81 15.50
C ASP A 124 6.28 -18.53 14.31
N PHE A 125 5.93 -18.90 13.08
CA PHE A 125 6.72 -18.69 11.83
C PHE A 125 8.19 -19.17 11.81
N GLU A 126 8.76 -19.67 12.91
CA GLU A 126 10.19 -20.04 13.00
C GLU A 126 10.58 -21.15 12.01
N ALA A 127 9.74 -22.19 11.88
CA ALA A 127 10.00 -23.31 10.97
C ALA A 127 10.03 -22.87 9.50
N GLU A 128 9.06 -22.06 9.08
CA GLU A 128 9.00 -21.50 7.73
C GLU A 128 10.17 -20.55 7.47
N THR A 129 10.45 -19.65 8.41
CA THR A 129 11.59 -18.72 8.36
C THR A 129 12.91 -19.48 8.18
N ALA A 130 13.13 -20.57 8.91
CA ALA A 130 14.36 -21.36 8.78
C ALA A 130 14.52 -21.94 7.36
N GLN A 131 13.44 -22.39 6.74
CA GLN A 131 13.45 -22.88 5.35
C GLN A 131 13.77 -21.75 4.37
N GLN A 132 13.14 -20.59 4.52
CA GLN A 132 13.34 -19.43 3.66
C GLN A 132 14.79 -18.88 3.77
N VAL A 133 15.35 -18.83 4.97
CA VAL A 133 16.77 -18.46 5.20
C VAL A 133 17.69 -19.46 4.50
N ALA A 134 17.42 -20.76 4.63
CA ALA A 134 18.22 -21.80 3.97
C ALA A 134 18.14 -21.69 2.44
N ALA A 135 16.95 -21.44 1.88
CA ALA A 135 16.74 -21.24 0.45
C ALA A 135 17.52 -20.01 -0.06
N THR A 136 17.38 -18.88 0.63
CA THR A 136 18.08 -17.63 0.27
C THR A 136 19.61 -17.82 0.29
N ARG A 137 20.14 -18.51 1.32
CA ARG A 137 21.58 -18.79 1.43
C ARG A 137 22.11 -19.65 0.28
N ARG A 138 21.33 -20.59 -0.24
CA ARG A 138 21.76 -21.47 -1.36
C ARG A 138 22.01 -20.70 -2.66
N GLN A 139 21.47 -19.49 -2.79
CA GLN A 139 21.60 -18.66 -3.98
C GLN A 139 22.86 -17.81 -4.01
N LEU A 140 23.59 -17.79 -2.90
CA LEU A 140 24.85 -17.08 -2.83
C LEU A 140 25.93 -17.81 -3.65
N PRO A 141 26.81 -17.07 -4.34
CA PRO A 141 27.99 -17.63 -5.01
C PRO A 141 28.79 -18.55 -4.08
N ALA A 142 29.44 -19.58 -4.64
CA ALA A 142 30.22 -20.53 -3.83
C ALA A 142 31.33 -19.84 -3.02
N GLN A 143 31.97 -18.83 -3.61
CA GLN A 143 33.00 -18.01 -2.94
C GLN A 143 32.43 -17.27 -1.71
N ASP A 144 31.27 -16.64 -1.83
CA ASP A 144 30.62 -15.90 -0.75
C ASP A 144 30.16 -16.86 0.37
N ARG A 145 29.70 -18.07 0.01
CA ARG A 145 29.30 -19.11 0.97
C ARG A 145 30.46 -19.69 1.78
N ALA A 146 31.69 -19.61 1.26
CA ALA A 146 32.88 -20.10 1.95
C ALA A 146 33.26 -19.20 3.13
N ASP A 147 32.92 -17.90 3.09
CA ASP A 147 33.06 -16.99 4.21
C ASP A 147 31.96 -17.24 5.25
N THR A 148 32.28 -18.04 6.26
CA THR A 148 31.36 -18.43 7.33
C THR A 148 30.93 -17.25 8.20
N THR A 149 31.76 -16.20 8.30
CA THR A 149 31.50 -15.03 9.14
C THR A 149 30.50 -14.11 8.48
N ALA A 150 30.75 -13.70 7.23
CA ALA A 150 29.82 -12.88 6.45
C ALA A 150 28.50 -13.63 6.22
N THR A 151 28.58 -14.91 5.85
CA THR A 151 27.38 -15.76 5.68
C THR A 151 26.58 -15.89 6.98
N GLY A 152 27.24 -16.00 8.13
CA GLY A 152 26.56 -16.06 9.43
C GLY A 152 25.84 -14.75 9.79
N ARG A 153 26.47 -13.59 9.52
CA ARG A 153 25.83 -12.27 9.68
C ARG A 153 24.63 -12.12 8.75
N TYR A 154 24.82 -12.42 7.47
CA TYR A 154 23.77 -12.39 6.46
C TYR A 154 22.57 -13.26 6.86
N ALA A 155 22.80 -14.50 7.30
CA ALA A 155 21.74 -15.42 7.72
C ALA A 155 20.94 -14.89 8.93
N ARG A 156 21.60 -14.27 9.91
CA ARG A 156 20.90 -13.66 11.08
C ARG A 156 20.03 -12.49 10.67
N THR A 157 20.51 -11.61 9.80
CA THR A 157 19.72 -10.48 9.29
C THR A 157 18.56 -10.95 8.43
N THR A 158 18.81 -11.93 7.55
CA THR A 158 17.79 -12.56 6.70
C THR A 158 16.71 -13.26 7.53
N ARG A 159 17.07 -13.89 8.67
CA ARG A 159 16.08 -14.47 9.61
C ARG A 159 15.13 -13.40 10.16
N ARG A 160 15.66 -12.22 10.53
CA ARG A 160 14.83 -11.11 11.03
C ARG A 160 13.87 -10.61 9.96
N TYR A 161 14.35 -10.50 8.71
CA TYR A 161 13.50 -10.17 7.56
C TYR A 161 12.35 -11.17 7.41
N TRP A 162 12.65 -12.47 7.34
CA TRP A 162 11.62 -13.49 7.13
C TRP A 162 10.61 -13.61 8.27
N LEU A 163 11.03 -13.45 9.53
CA LEU A 163 10.09 -13.40 10.67
C LEU A 163 9.14 -12.19 10.62
N ALA A 164 9.62 -11.05 10.11
CA ALA A 164 8.82 -9.86 9.92
C ALA A 164 7.88 -10.01 8.70
N GLU A 165 8.40 -10.51 7.59
CA GLU A 165 7.66 -10.75 6.35
C GLU A 165 6.52 -11.75 6.54
N ASN A 166 6.78 -12.91 7.16
CA ASN A 166 5.74 -13.92 7.38
C ASN A 166 4.62 -13.40 8.31
N ALA A 167 4.97 -12.63 9.34
CA ALA A 167 4.00 -11.99 10.21
C ALA A 167 3.16 -10.93 9.46
N ALA A 168 3.80 -10.09 8.65
CA ALA A 168 3.14 -9.07 7.85
C ALA A 168 2.22 -9.68 6.77
N ALA A 169 2.67 -10.75 6.11
CA ALA A 169 1.91 -11.49 5.11
C ALA A 169 0.66 -12.14 5.74
N TYR A 170 0.80 -12.79 6.90
CA TYR A 170 -0.34 -13.36 7.64
C TYR A 170 -1.39 -12.31 7.98
N LEU A 171 -0.97 -11.16 8.53
CA LEU A 171 -1.90 -10.09 8.89
C LEU A 171 -2.55 -9.45 7.65
N THR A 172 -1.82 -9.34 6.55
CA THR A 172 -2.39 -8.87 5.29
C THR A 172 -3.46 -9.84 4.78
N ALA A 173 -3.20 -11.14 4.81
CA ALA A 173 -4.19 -12.16 4.43
C ALA A 173 -5.43 -12.13 5.34
N GLN A 174 -5.23 -11.94 6.65
CA GLN A 174 -6.33 -11.79 7.62
C GLN A 174 -7.20 -10.55 7.31
N ALA A 175 -6.56 -9.44 6.92
CA ALA A 175 -7.23 -8.21 6.52
C ALA A 175 -8.00 -8.34 5.20
N GLN A 176 -7.49 -9.13 4.24
CA GLN A 176 -8.18 -9.40 2.97
C GLN A 176 -9.38 -10.33 3.14
N GLY A 177 -9.27 -11.34 4.00
CA GLY A 177 -10.29 -12.37 4.19
C GLY A 177 -11.38 -12.02 5.21
N ASP A 178 -11.58 -10.73 5.51
CA ASP A 178 -12.50 -10.21 6.56
C ASP A 178 -12.42 -10.99 7.89
N SER A 179 -11.21 -11.45 8.22
CA SER A 179 -10.94 -12.30 9.38
C SER A 179 -10.21 -11.53 10.48
N ALA A 180 -10.13 -10.20 10.36
CA ALA A 180 -9.45 -9.32 11.30
C ALA A 180 -10.19 -9.34 12.65
N SER A 181 -9.51 -9.88 13.67
CA SER A 181 -10.06 -9.96 15.03
C SER A 181 -9.88 -8.65 15.78
N SER A 182 -10.51 -8.51 16.95
CA SER A 182 -10.29 -7.36 17.85
C SER A 182 -8.83 -7.16 18.25
N LEU A 183 -7.99 -8.21 18.16
CA LEU A 183 -6.56 -8.18 18.45
C LEU A 183 -5.71 -7.70 17.26
N PHE A 184 -6.32 -7.49 16.08
CA PHE A 184 -5.61 -7.16 14.85
C PHE A 184 -4.67 -5.95 14.99
N PRO A 185 -5.07 -4.80 15.56
CA PRO A 185 -4.16 -3.66 15.73
C PRO A 185 -2.93 -3.98 16.58
N THR A 186 -3.11 -4.74 17.66
CA THR A 186 -2.02 -5.17 18.55
C THR A 186 -1.08 -6.15 17.83
N GLN A 187 -1.62 -7.06 17.01
CA GLN A 187 -0.79 -7.95 16.21
C GLN A 187 -0.01 -7.20 15.13
N VAL A 188 -0.61 -6.18 14.52
CA VAL A 188 0.09 -5.27 13.60
C VAL A 188 1.24 -4.55 14.31
N ASP A 189 1.05 -4.09 15.56
CA ASP A 189 2.14 -3.47 16.33
C ASP A 189 3.32 -4.42 16.55
N LEU A 190 3.05 -5.70 16.87
CA LEU A 190 4.09 -6.73 16.99
C LEU A 190 4.82 -6.97 15.65
N ALA A 191 4.10 -6.98 14.52
CA ALA A 191 4.73 -7.11 13.21
C ALA A 191 5.57 -5.89 12.85
N LEU A 192 5.09 -4.67 13.13
CA LEU A 192 5.83 -3.42 12.93
C LEU A 192 7.09 -3.36 13.80
N GLU A 193 7.04 -3.88 15.04
CA GLU A 193 8.21 -4.00 15.90
C GLU A 193 9.27 -4.91 15.27
N ARG A 194 8.87 -6.09 14.75
CA ARG A 194 9.77 -7.02 14.04
C ARG A 194 10.40 -6.37 12.80
N ILE A 195 9.63 -5.61 12.02
CA ILE A 195 10.15 -4.81 10.90
C ILE A 195 11.22 -3.84 11.43
N SER A 196 10.95 -3.13 12.53
CA SER A 196 11.93 -2.22 13.13
C SER A 196 13.23 -2.91 13.54
N TRP A 197 13.17 -4.14 14.05
CA TRP A 197 14.35 -4.91 14.44
C TRP A 197 15.22 -5.30 13.25
N PHE A 198 14.60 -5.61 12.10
CA PHE A 198 15.32 -5.80 10.85
C PHE A 198 15.97 -4.48 10.38
N MET A 199 15.22 -3.37 10.34
CA MET A 199 15.76 -2.07 9.93
C MET A 199 16.92 -1.60 10.82
N LYS A 200 16.82 -1.80 12.14
CA LYS A 200 17.91 -1.54 13.09
C LYS A 200 19.12 -2.43 12.81
N ALA A 201 18.93 -3.69 12.43
CA ALA A 201 20.03 -4.58 12.06
C ALA A 201 20.79 -4.08 10.83
N ARG A 202 20.05 -3.54 9.85
CA ARG A 202 20.58 -2.96 8.61
C ARG A 202 21.38 -1.68 8.84
N ALA A 203 21.03 -0.90 9.86
CA ALA A 203 21.73 0.35 10.19
C ALA A 203 23.19 0.15 10.64
N TYR A 204 23.59 -1.06 11.04
CA TYR A 204 24.98 -1.38 11.40
C TYR A 204 25.74 -1.90 10.19
N ASP A 205 26.99 -1.46 10.01
CA ASP A 205 27.89 -2.01 9.01
C ASP A 205 28.20 -3.48 9.32
N GLN A 206 27.69 -4.37 8.48
CA GLN A 206 27.83 -5.82 8.63
C GLN A 206 29.08 -6.36 7.91
N HIS A 207 29.86 -5.54 7.20
CA HIS A 207 31.02 -5.97 6.39
C HIS A 207 30.68 -7.20 5.55
N LEU A 208 29.64 -7.08 4.70
CA LEU A 208 29.13 -8.16 3.85
C LEU A 208 29.72 -8.07 2.44
N HIS A 209 29.73 -9.20 1.75
CA HIS A 209 30.07 -9.24 0.32
C HIS A 209 29.01 -8.47 -0.49
N PRO A 210 29.37 -7.85 -1.63
CA PRO A 210 28.44 -7.01 -2.41
C PRO A 210 27.13 -7.71 -2.78
N VAL A 211 27.15 -9.01 -3.09
CA VAL A 211 25.93 -9.77 -3.44
C VAL A 211 24.98 -9.92 -2.25
N MET A 212 25.51 -10.16 -1.05
CA MET A 212 24.71 -10.23 0.17
C MET A 212 24.10 -8.87 0.49
N GLU A 213 24.88 -7.79 0.35
CA GLU A 213 24.44 -6.43 0.60
C GLU A 213 23.33 -6.00 -0.36
N ALA A 214 23.49 -6.29 -1.66
CA ALA A 214 22.46 -6.04 -2.66
C ALA A 214 21.13 -6.73 -2.31
N ARG A 215 21.18 -8.01 -1.89
CA ARG A 215 19.98 -8.74 -1.45
C ARG A 215 19.35 -8.16 -0.18
N LEU A 216 20.15 -7.69 0.77
CA LEU A 216 19.61 -7.03 1.96
C LEU A 216 18.96 -5.67 1.63
N ASN A 217 19.47 -4.95 0.63
CA ASN A 217 18.84 -3.73 0.12
C ASN A 217 17.46 -4.02 -0.51
N GLU A 218 17.34 -5.12 -1.25
CA GLU A 218 16.03 -5.57 -1.78
C GLU A 218 15.06 -5.90 -0.64
N MET A 219 15.50 -6.69 0.34
CA MET A 219 14.70 -6.99 1.54
C MET A 219 14.25 -5.71 2.28
N GLU A 220 15.13 -4.72 2.38
CA GLU A 220 14.83 -3.42 2.99
C GLU A 220 13.73 -2.67 2.25
N GLN A 221 13.78 -2.63 0.91
CA GLN A 221 12.70 -2.07 0.10
C GLN A 221 11.37 -2.79 0.38
N GLY A 222 11.36 -4.12 0.42
CA GLY A 222 10.17 -4.91 0.75
C GLY A 222 9.61 -4.59 2.14
N MET A 223 10.48 -4.39 3.13
CA MET A 223 10.07 -4.05 4.50
C MET A 223 9.49 -2.64 4.64
N LEU A 224 10.00 -1.67 3.87
CA LEU A 224 9.41 -0.34 3.82
C LEU A 224 7.96 -0.39 3.29
N LEU A 225 7.72 -1.19 2.25
CA LEU A 225 6.38 -1.41 1.69
C LEU A 225 5.47 -2.13 2.69
N ARG A 226 5.94 -3.19 3.35
CA ARG A 226 5.18 -3.87 4.42
C ARG A 226 4.81 -2.92 5.54
N ARG A 227 5.75 -2.10 5.99
CA ARG A 227 5.49 -1.12 7.06
C ARG A 227 4.38 -0.16 6.68
N SER A 228 4.48 0.45 5.49
CA SER A 228 3.47 1.39 5.02
C SER A 228 2.10 0.72 4.88
N SER A 229 2.06 -0.47 4.25
CA SER A 229 0.83 -1.25 4.11
C SER A 229 0.18 -1.53 5.47
N LEU A 230 0.94 -2.07 6.43
CA LEU A 230 0.43 -2.42 7.74
C LEU A 230 -0.07 -1.19 8.53
N GLN A 231 0.62 -0.07 8.43
CA GLN A 231 0.17 1.19 9.05
C GLN A 231 -1.16 1.65 8.46
N THR A 232 -1.31 1.60 7.14
CA THR A 232 -2.58 1.93 6.47
C THR A 232 -3.70 0.99 6.92
N LEU A 233 -3.48 -0.33 6.91
CA LEU A 233 -4.47 -1.31 7.35
C LEU A 233 -4.86 -1.10 8.82
N LYS A 234 -3.89 -0.82 9.70
CA LYS A 234 -4.14 -0.53 11.12
C LYS A 234 -5.00 0.71 11.29
N THR A 235 -4.70 1.79 10.59
CA THR A 235 -5.46 3.04 10.66
C THR A 235 -6.89 2.81 10.21
N GLN A 236 -7.08 2.16 9.05
CA GLN A 236 -8.40 1.86 8.49
C GLN A 236 -9.23 0.98 9.44
N TYR A 237 -8.63 -0.06 10.01
CA TYR A 237 -9.29 -0.88 11.02
C TYR A 237 -9.69 -0.06 12.26
N SER A 238 -8.81 0.83 12.73
CA SER A 238 -9.03 1.60 13.97
C SER A 238 -10.12 2.65 13.84
N VAL A 239 -10.26 3.27 12.67
CA VAL A 239 -11.37 4.21 12.38
C VAL A 239 -12.65 3.48 12.00
N GLY A 240 -12.64 2.15 12.02
CA GLY A 240 -13.79 1.33 11.64
C GLY A 240 -14.16 1.45 10.16
N ALA A 241 -13.21 1.74 9.28
CA ALA A 241 -13.38 1.60 7.84
C ALA A 241 -13.28 0.12 7.43
N GLU A 242 -13.79 -0.20 6.24
CA GLU A 242 -13.63 -1.55 5.69
C GLU A 242 -12.18 -1.73 5.22
N VAL A 243 -11.46 -2.67 5.86
CA VAL A 243 -10.03 -2.85 5.60
C VAL A 243 -9.79 -3.35 4.16
N THR A 244 -10.73 -4.10 3.61
CA THR A 244 -10.78 -4.62 2.23
C THR A 244 -10.76 -3.52 1.16
N GLU A 245 -11.21 -2.30 1.48
CA GLU A 245 -11.19 -1.15 0.56
C GLU A 245 -9.81 -0.49 0.44
N SER A 246 -8.83 -0.93 1.24
CA SER A 246 -7.47 -0.38 1.27
C SER A 246 -6.62 -0.84 0.08
N LYS A 247 -7.07 -0.54 -1.15
CA LYS A 247 -6.42 -0.98 -2.41
C LYS A 247 -4.92 -0.66 -2.42
N GLU A 248 -4.53 0.52 -1.98
CA GLU A 248 -3.12 0.93 -1.93
C GLU A 248 -2.29 0.03 -1.01
N ALA A 249 -2.80 -0.26 0.20
CA ALA A 249 -2.10 -1.14 1.14
C ALA A 249 -1.91 -2.54 0.54
N PHE A 250 -2.93 -3.09 -0.12
CA PHE A 250 -2.80 -4.41 -0.74
C PHE A 250 -1.86 -4.42 -1.96
N VAL A 251 -1.80 -3.34 -2.73
CA VAL A 251 -0.80 -3.18 -3.80
C VAL A 251 0.61 -3.16 -3.22
N GLN A 252 0.85 -2.38 -2.17
CA GLN A 252 2.15 -2.33 -1.48
C GLN A 252 2.53 -3.70 -0.89
N ALA A 253 1.56 -4.41 -0.29
CA ALA A 253 1.78 -5.74 0.27
C ALA A 253 2.09 -6.79 -0.81
N ALA A 254 1.40 -6.76 -1.95
CA ALA A 254 1.67 -7.64 -3.07
C ALA A 254 3.07 -7.37 -3.66
N GLU A 255 3.48 -6.11 -3.75
CA GLU A 255 4.83 -5.76 -4.20
C GLU A 255 5.91 -6.22 -3.21
N ALA A 256 5.69 -6.09 -1.91
CA ALA A 256 6.59 -6.62 -0.90
C ALA A 256 6.72 -8.15 -0.99
N GLU A 257 5.62 -8.86 -1.22
CA GLU A 257 5.62 -10.31 -1.42
C GLU A 257 6.46 -10.69 -2.65
N ASP A 258 6.32 -9.96 -3.76
CA ASP A 258 7.10 -10.21 -4.97
C ASP A 258 8.60 -10.01 -4.75
N ILE A 259 8.99 -8.97 -4.00
CA ILE A 259 10.40 -8.78 -3.60
C ILE A 259 10.87 -9.99 -2.77
N GLY A 260 10.07 -10.46 -1.82
CA GLY A 260 10.38 -11.67 -1.05
C GLY A 260 10.59 -12.88 -1.96
N ARG A 261 9.73 -13.07 -2.97
CA ARG A 261 9.88 -14.14 -3.96
C ARG A 261 11.17 -14.02 -4.76
N GLU A 262 11.49 -12.83 -5.26
CA GLU A 262 12.73 -12.54 -6.00
C GLU A 262 13.98 -12.87 -5.14
N VAL A 263 13.97 -12.46 -3.88
CA VAL A 263 15.03 -12.76 -2.90
C VAL A 263 15.15 -14.27 -2.64
N GLN A 264 14.04 -15.00 -2.66
CA GLN A 264 14.01 -16.47 -2.63
C GLN A 264 14.28 -17.10 -4.00
N GLY A 265 14.69 -16.33 -5.03
CA GLY A 265 14.95 -16.81 -6.39
C GLY A 265 13.75 -17.49 -7.04
N LEU A 266 12.56 -17.19 -6.54
CA LEU A 266 11.30 -17.58 -7.13
C LEU A 266 10.90 -16.53 -8.17
N PRO A 267 10.19 -16.93 -9.25
CA PRO A 267 9.70 -15.96 -10.21
C PRO A 267 8.68 -15.02 -9.55
N SER A 268 8.79 -13.73 -9.92
CA SER A 268 7.85 -12.67 -9.58
C SER A 268 6.43 -13.05 -10.05
N ARG A 269 5.41 -12.79 -9.22
CA ARG A 269 4.00 -13.05 -9.57
C ARG A 269 3.36 -11.88 -10.30
N LYS A 270 3.93 -10.68 -10.22
CA LYS A 270 3.58 -9.56 -11.09
C LYS A 270 3.49 -10.07 -12.52
N GLN A 271 2.28 -10.05 -13.08
CA GLN A 271 2.14 -10.20 -14.52
C GLN A 271 3.00 -9.09 -15.13
N PRO A 272 3.98 -9.41 -16.00
CA PRO A 272 4.64 -8.37 -16.75
C PRO A 272 3.53 -7.56 -17.41
N ILE A 273 3.57 -6.25 -17.24
CA ILE A 273 2.52 -5.34 -17.70
C ILE A 273 2.67 -5.17 -19.22
N ALA A 274 2.68 -6.30 -19.93
CA ALA A 274 2.77 -6.40 -21.36
C ALA A 274 1.57 -5.72 -22.01
N GLY A 275 0.40 -5.72 -21.34
CA GLY A 275 -0.81 -5.04 -21.82
C GLY A 275 -0.73 -3.51 -21.84
N SER A 276 -0.06 -2.87 -20.86
CA SER A 276 0.09 -1.39 -20.84
C SER A 276 1.31 -0.92 -21.64
N LEU A 277 2.37 -1.74 -21.73
CA LEU A 277 3.46 -1.46 -22.66
C LEU A 277 3.01 -1.61 -24.13
N ALA A 278 2.03 -2.48 -24.41
CA ALA A 278 1.44 -2.62 -25.75
C ALA A 278 0.71 -1.36 -26.21
N SER A 279 -0.02 -0.67 -25.30
CA SER A 279 -0.63 0.63 -25.62
C SER A 279 0.43 1.71 -25.85
N LEU A 280 1.58 1.61 -25.17
CA LEU A 280 2.75 2.43 -25.50
C LEU A 280 3.42 1.98 -26.81
N ASN A 281 3.37 0.70 -27.20
CA ASN A 281 3.93 0.11 -28.45
C ASN A 281 3.10 0.39 -29.69
N GLY A 282 1.86 0.86 -29.55
CA GLY A 282 1.13 1.47 -30.66
C GLY A 282 2.01 2.53 -31.34
N THR A 283 1.96 2.62 -32.66
CA THR A 283 2.69 3.61 -33.46
C THR A 283 2.42 5.00 -32.90
N ALA A 284 3.33 5.48 -32.04
CA ALA A 284 3.23 6.75 -31.33
C ALA A 284 3.41 7.90 -32.32
N LYS A 285 2.36 8.15 -33.10
CA LYS A 285 2.07 9.44 -33.71
C LYS A 285 1.19 10.28 -32.78
N THR A 286 0.87 9.77 -31.60
CA THR A 286 0.19 10.47 -30.52
C THR A 286 1.17 11.47 -29.91
N ALA A 287 0.79 12.75 -29.90
CA ALA A 287 1.59 13.82 -29.32
C ALA A 287 1.98 13.48 -27.86
N PRO A 288 3.18 13.90 -27.40
CA PRO A 288 3.57 13.73 -26.00
C PRO A 288 2.46 14.29 -25.09
N SER A 289 1.88 13.43 -24.25
CA SER A 289 0.98 13.89 -23.21
C SER A 289 1.80 14.43 -22.03
N GLU A 290 1.16 15.11 -21.09
CA GLU A 290 1.86 15.54 -19.87
C GLU A 290 2.42 14.37 -19.04
N GLU A 291 2.02 13.12 -19.30
CA GLU A 291 2.29 11.99 -18.42
C GLU A 291 3.53 11.16 -18.83
N TYR A 292 3.94 11.22 -20.10
CA TYR A 292 5.15 10.55 -20.58
C TYR A 292 5.86 11.33 -21.69
N LYS A 293 7.18 11.18 -21.75
CA LYS A 293 8.03 11.79 -22.77
C LYS A 293 8.81 10.71 -23.52
N VAL A 294 8.68 10.68 -24.84
CA VAL A 294 9.56 9.87 -25.69
C VAL A 294 10.84 10.66 -25.93
N VAL A 295 11.98 10.04 -25.66
CA VAL A 295 13.31 10.67 -25.79
C VAL A 295 14.23 9.81 -26.67
N SER A 296 15.19 10.46 -27.33
CA SER A 296 16.18 9.79 -28.19
C SER A 296 17.42 9.30 -27.44
N SER A 297 17.64 9.80 -26.23
CA SER A 297 18.78 9.44 -25.36
C SER A 297 18.32 9.22 -23.93
N LEU A 298 19.08 8.45 -23.16
CA LEU A 298 18.81 8.27 -21.74
C LEU A 298 18.78 9.63 -21.02
N PRO A 299 17.81 9.86 -20.12
CA PRO A 299 17.81 11.07 -19.31
C PRO A 299 19.06 11.11 -18.43
N ALA A 300 19.55 12.32 -18.17
CA ALA A 300 20.67 12.49 -17.24
C ALA A 300 20.24 12.02 -15.84
N PRO A 301 21.12 11.34 -15.08
CA PRO A 301 20.84 10.98 -13.71
C PRO A 301 20.63 12.24 -12.86
N HIS A 302 19.62 12.22 -12.00
CA HIS A 302 19.39 13.27 -11.02
C HIS A 302 19.77 12.74 -9.64
N ARG A 303 20.61 13.49 -8.91
CA ARG A 303 20.92 13.16 -7.51
C ARG A 303 19.62 13.10 -6.71
N ASN A 304 19.48 12.08 -5.87
CA ASN A 304 18.30 11.81 -5.04
C ASN A 304 17.03 11.44 -5.82
N GLN A 305 17.16 10.96 -7.06
CA GLN A 305 16.07 10.30 -7.77
C GLN A 305 16.51 8.90 -8.16
N ASN A 306 15.67 7.90 -7.89
CA ASN A 306 15.94 6.50 -8.19
C ASN A 306 14.87 5.96 -9.16
N PRO A 307 14.85 6.42 -10.43
CA PRO A 307 13.81 6.02 -11.38
C PRO A 307 13.95 4.55 -11.77
N LEU A 308 12.84 3.84 -11.88
CA LEU A 308 12.85 2.43 -12.26
C LEU A 308 13.19 2.26 -13.74
N TYR A 309 14.21 1.46 -14.08
CA TYR A 309 14.52 1.16 -15.47
C TYR A 309 13.80 -0.11 -15.91
N VAL A 310 13.27 -0.11 -17.14
CA VAL A 310 12.59 -1.27 -17.73
C VAL A 310 13.19 -1.53 -19.10
N LEU A 311 13.96 -2.60 -19.24
CA LEU A 311 14.59 -2.99 -20.50
C LEU A 311 13.81 -4.16 -21.12
N ASP A 312 13.13 -3.92 -22.24
CA ASP A 312 12.36 -4.95 -22.96
C ASP A 312 11.39 -5.74 -22.07
N GLY A 313 10.83 -5.07 -21.07
CA GLY A 313 9.91 -5.65 -20.09
C GLY A 313 10.59 -6.20 -18.81
N SER A 314 11.92 -6.31 -18.78
CA SER A 314 12.67 -6.67 -17.57
C SER A 314 12.89 -5.43 -16.69
N LEU A 315 12.48 -5.52 -15.42
CA LEU A 315 12.70 -4.48 -14.42
C LEU A 315 14.16 -4.50 -13.96
N LEU A 316 14.79 -3.33 -13.95
CA LEU A 316 16.17 -3.16 -13.52
C LEU A 316 16.24 -1.98 -12.52
N PRO A 317 16.79 -2.18 -11.32
CA PRO A 317 16.97 -1.09 -10.38
C PRO A 317 18.05 -0.13 -10.90
N SER A 318 17.83 1.17 -10.71
CA SER A 318 18.88 2.17 -10.85
C SER A 318 19.87 2.11 -9.69
N ASP A 319 21.01 2.77 -9.90
CA ASP A 319 21.97 2.98 -8.83
C ASP A 319 21.36 3.90 -7.75
N ALA A 320 21.29 3.40 -6.51
CA ALA A 320 20.58 4.08 -5.42
C ALA A 320 21.19 5.43 -5.02
N MET A 321 22.48 5.65 -5.28
CA MET A 321 23.19 6.87 -4.87
C MET A 321 23.17 7.93 -5.96
N THR A 322 23.26 7.50 -7.22
CA THR A 322 23.45 8.39 -8.36
C THR A 322 22.20 8.56 -9.22
N GLY A 323 21.25 7.62 -9.15
CA GLY A 323 20.11 7.54 -10.08
C GLY A 323 20.52 7.08 -11.49
N GLU A 324 21.76 6.62 -11.66
CA GLU A 324 22.26 6.18 -12.95
C GLU A 324 21.55 4.92 -13.44
N ALA A 325 21.42 4.85 -14.77
CA ALA A 325 20.92 3.68 -15.44
C ALA A 325 21.81 2.46 -15.12
N PRO A 326 21.22 1.27 -14.92
CA PRO A 326 21.98 0.04 -14.67
C PRO A 326 22.92 -0.25 -15.84
N HIS A 327 24.05 -0.91 -15.57
CA HIS A 327 25.07 -1.19 -16.60
C HIS A 327 24.47 -1.87 -17.84
N ALA A 328 23.53 -2.81 -17.65
CA ALA A 328 22.83 -3.49 -18.73
C ALA A 328 22.09 -2.55 -19.70
N VAL A 329 21.69 -1.36 -19.25
CA VAL A 329 21.06 -0.33 -20.08
C VAL A 329 22.10 0.60 -20.70
N ARG A 330 23.15 0.97 -19.94
CA ARG A 330 24.22 1.85 -20.42
C ARG A 330 25.12 1.20 -21.48
N SER A 331 25.28 -0.12 -21.43
CA SER A 331 26.10 -0.86 -22.39
C SER A 331 25.40 -1.15 -23.72
N ILE A 332 24.14 -0.72 -23.88
CA ILE A 332 23.37 -0.92 -25.11
C ILE A 332 23.85 0.07 -26.18
N PRO A 333 24.26 -0.40 -27.37
CA PRO A 333 24.60 0.49 -28.48
C PRO A 333 23.40 1.38 -28.84
N PRO A 334 23.57 2.71 -29.02
CA PRO A 334 22.46 3.61 -29.36
C PRO A 334 21.67 3.14 -30.60
N ASP A 335 22.35 2.59 -31.60
CA ASP A 335 21.74 2.09 -32.84
C ASP A 335 20.88 0.85 -32.64
N SER A 336 21.00 0.16 -31.51
CA SER A 336 20.16 -0.99 -31.16
C SER A 336 18.89 -0.60 -30.39
N ILE A 337 18.82 0.64 -29.90
CA ILE A 337 17.64 1.17 -29.21
C ILE A 337 16.60 1.55 -30.26
N ALA A 338 15.36 1.06 -30.08
CA ALA A 338 14.23 1.47 -30.90
C ALA A 338 13.66 2.79 -30.40
N ARG A 339 13.46 2.90 -29.08
CA ARG A 339 12.95 4.12 -28.41
C ARG A 339 13.11 4.04 -26.90
N ILE A 340 13.07 5.21 -26.26
CA ILE A 340 13.08 5.37 -24.81
C ILE A 340 11.83 6.16 -24.41
N VAL A 341 11.10 5.66 -23.43
CA VAL A 341 9.91 6.31 -22.86
C VAL A 341 10.18 6.62 -21.40
N VAL A 342 10.10 7.89 -21.03
CA VAL A 342 10.22 8.34 -19.64
C VAL A 342 8.83 8.59 -19.10
N LEU A 343 8.43 7.82 -18.09
CA LEU A 343 7.18 8.00 -17.35
C LEU A 343 7.42 8.90 -16.14
N LYS A 344 6.53 9.88 -15.94
CA LYS A 344 6.52 10.69 -14.72
C LYS A 344 6.03 9.87 -13.52
N LYS A 345 6.34 10.34 -12.31
CA LYS A 345 6.06 9.70 -11.01
C LYS A 345 4.68 9.03 -10.93
N GLN A 346 3.60 9.78 -11.16
CA GLN A 346 2.24 9.24 -11.01
C GLN A 346 1.95 8.06 -11.96
N ARG A 347 2.28 8.23 -13.25
CA ARG A 347 2.06 7.19 -14.26
C ARG A 347 3.00 6.00 -14.08
N ALA A 348 4.22 6.27 -13.60
CA ALA A 348 5.20 5.24 -13.30
C ALA A 348 4.79 4.40 -12.08
N ILE A 349 4.26 5.01 -11.02
CA ILE A 349 3.69 4.31 -9.86
C ILE A 349 2.48 3.48 -10.27
N GLU A 350 1.58 4.06 -11.08
CA GLU A 350 0.40 3.33 -11.55
C GLU A 350 0.79 2.12 -12.41
N ALA A 351 1.81 2.26 -13.26
CA ALA A 351 2.33 1.16 -14.04
C ALA A 351 3.09 0.18 -13.14
N PHE A 352 4.22 0.56 -12.57
CA PHE A 352 5.19 -0.39 -12.01
C PHE A 352 5.09 -0.58 -10.49
N GLY A 353 4.22 0.18 -9.83
CA GLY A 353 4.06 0.19 -8.39
C GLY A 353 4.98 1.20 -7.67
N PRO A 354 4.90 1.25 -6.33
CA PRO A 354 5.71 2.11 -5.48
C PRO A 354 7.22 2.15 -5.77
N ARG A 355 7.84 1.08 -6.29
CA ARG A 355 9.26 1.10 -6.70
C ARG A 355 9.59 2.18 -7.74
N ALA A 356 8.60 2.62 -8.52
CA ALA A 356 8.74 3.68 -9.51
C ALA A 356 8.30 5.06 -9.01
N HIS A 357 8.37 5.32 -7.69
CA HIS A 357 7.99 6.61 -7.09
C HIS A 357 8.73 7.83 -7.67
N ASP A 358 9.95 7.63 -8.18
CA ASP A 358 10.74 8.67 -8.84
C ASP A 358 10.58 8.71 -10.36
N GLY A 359 9.62 7.94 -10.90
CA GLY A 359 9.42 7.78 -12.33
C GLY A 359 9.97 6.45 -12.84
N ALA A 360 9.82 6.23 -14.14
CA ALA A 360 10.38 5.05 -14.81
C ALA A 360 10.94 5.40 -16.19
N VAL A 361 12.01 4.72 -16.59
CA VAL A 361 12.62 4.83 -17.91
C VAL A 361 12.50 3.48 -18.61
N ILE A 362 11.63 3.41 -19.60
CA ILE A 362 11.38 2.21 -20.38
C ILE A 362 12.21 2.29 -21.66
N VAL A 363 13.07 1.30 -21.86
CA VAL A 363 13.95 1.15 -23.02
C VAL A 363 13.47 -0.04 -23.83
N PHE A 364 13.18 0.21 -25.10
CA PHE A 364 12.84 -0.83 -26.07
C PHE A 364 13.97 -1.00 -27.07
N THR A 365 14.46 -2.22 -27.25
CA THR A 365 15.45 -2.55 -28.28
C THR A 365 14.77 -2.89 -29.61
N LYS A 366 15.48 -2.63 -30.72
CA LYS A 366 15.02 -3.01 -32.06
C LYS A 366 14.79 -4.52 -32.17
N ALA A 367 15.54 -5.33 -31.43
CA ALA A 367 15.37 -6.78 -31.39
C ALA A 367 14.03 -7.18 -30.74
N ALA A 368 13.70 -6.64 -29.57
CA ALA A 368 12.46 -6.93 -28.86
C ALA A 368 11.21 -6.45 -29.63
N VAL A 369 11.28 -5.29 -30.29
CA VAL A 369 10.17 -4.80 -31.13
C VAL A 369 9.93 -5.74 -32.32
N ARG A 370 11.00 -6.23 -32.97
CA ARG A 370 10.92 -7.17 -34.11
C ARG A 370 10.40 -8.56 -33.72
N SER A 371 10.68 -9.04 -32.51
CA SER A 371 10.15 -10.33 -32.03
C SER A 371 8.67 -10.22 -31.69
N SER A 372 8.26 -9.11 -31.06
CA SER A 372 6.87 -8.86 -30.66
C SER A 372 5.92 -8.79 -31.86
N GLY A 373 6.35 -8.16 -32.96
CA GLY A 373 5.55 -8.08 -34.20
C GLY A 373 5.40 -9.42 -34.94
N ARG A 374 6.27 -10.40 -34.68
CA ARG A 374 6.23 -11.73 -35.33
C ARG A 374 5.24 -12.69 -34.68
N ASN A 375 4.90 -12.49 -33.40
CA ASN A 375 3.97 -13.33 -32.65
C ASN A 375 2.50 -12.89 -32.77
N GLN A 376 2.19 -11.84 -33.55
CA GLN A 376 0.83 -11.34 -33.77
C GLN A 376 0.29 -11.61 -35.18
N MET A 377 1.07 -12.30 -36.01
CA MET A 377 0.63 -12.89 -37.29
C MET A 377 0.47 -14.39 -37.10
#